data_AF-A0A1I0IED0-F1
#
_entry.id   AF-A0A1I0IED0-F1
#
_cell.length_a   1.000
_cell.length_b   1.000
_cell.length_c   1.000
_cell.angle_alpha   90.00
_cell.angle_beta   90.00
_cell.angle_gamma   90.00
#
_symmetry.space_group_name_H-M   'P 1'
#
loop_
_entity.id
_entity.type
_entity.pdbx_description
1 polymer ?
#
loop_
_entity_poly.entity_id
_entity_poly.type
_entity_poly.pdbx_seq_one_letter_code
_entity_poly.pdbx_strand_id
1 'polypeptide(L)'
;MDIQLRDYQLDCLDKVMPKINDGAKHLSVVMTVGLGQRTTSLFLAKKLDSGEHAKTAMVFRYKAALMQTKADAEKLGIESAEFFSVKEFLDNDKEYRYIVLHDLSTYDRKQIQECVQNKRSITISFSAPGQEFVGDNVNPAMNQRLMAYMEKLSPVVCVYVTNEVLDIRDAKYAGEAESVYVNKENLATANWLQQERIQAVNERDEVKKRNDRLQAYMKAIMQAQDQQKIKEQAAEIERLKALLQADERNKKIEELEAREIEYQEQLKEKDARIAQQDQMIAFQQDILSGFGIDAAIIQDSFDQIQMARVSLKNDLESGDDAVKEIALKQLQDKVAEIVSTLTQSALSTKDHKYFEDYLIGELTEEVWGRLDEKSKAFLITAKSNYETMIKMKDSETFDYSGVCLLVTKALEVETTKRFFLSYKNYLARKYNSVSRWPFTLRQWNRGQITENVITDSEFTLGSVVSVIGMKREYDSDGNIVGYSAGHMGTKNEFLDYARNDLFKFSDRRRVEAEIDKDYHFIEKVRLDYRNPSAHRDRLTITSAKGCLEYVIDVQHMLKEMLSTMKI
;
A
#
# COMPACT_ATOMS: atom_id res chain seq x y z
N MET A 1 -15.44 -30.46 -9.11
CA MET A 1 -15.09 -29.48 -10.15
C MET A 1 -13.75 -29.93 -10.70
N ASP A 2 -13.67 -30.36 -11.96
CA ASP A 2 -12.41 -30.81 -12.55
C ASP A 2 -11.53 -29.59 -12.81
N ILE A 3 -10.54 -29.36 -11.94
CA ILE A 3 -9.52 -28.34 -12.17
C ILE A 3 -8.53 -28.92 -13.18
N GLN A 4 -8.57 -28.44 -14.42
CA GLN A 4 -7.53 -28.73 -15.42
C GLN A 4 -6.35 -27.78 -15.24
N LEU A 5 -5.16 -28.36 -15.15
CA LEU A 5 -3.91 -27.61 -15.13
C LEU A 5 -3.67 -26.93 -16.49
N ARG A 6 -3.13 -25.71 -16.45
CA ARG A 6 -2.69 -25.02 -17.66
C ARG A 6 -1.35 -25.58 -18.15
N ASP A 7 -1.04 -25.39 -19.43
CA ASP A 7 0.16 -25.94 -20.08
C ASP A 7 1.46 -25.62 -19.32
N TYR A 8 1.63 -24.39 -18.84
CA TYR A 8 2.81 -24.00 -18.08
C TYR A 8 2.90 -24.66 -16.69
N GLN A 9 1.76 -25.06 -16.10
CA GLN A 9 1.74 -25.82 -14.84
C GLN A 9 2.11 -27.28 -15.11
N LEU A 10 1.65 -27.85 -16.23
CA LEU A 10 2.03 -29.20 -16.66
C LEU A 10 3.53 -29.27 -16.97
N ASP A 11 4.05 -28.32 -17.76
CA ASP A 11 5.48 -28.20 -18.07
C ASP A 11 6.34 -28.05 -16.80
N CYS A 12 5.87 -27.27 -15.82
CA CYS A 12 6.52 -27.19 -14.51
C CYS A 12 6.63 -28.56 -13.83
N LEU A 13 5.53 -29.32 -13.77
CA LEU A 13 5.51 -30.64 -13.14
C LEU A 13 6.41 -31.64 -13.89
N ASP A 14 6.46 -31.54 -15.22
CA ASP A 14 7.29 -32.40 -16.06
C ASP A 14 8.78 -32.04 -15.99
N LYS A 15 9.14 -30.82 -15.57
CA LYS A 15 10.52 -30.43 -15.25
C LYS A 15 10.96 -30.85 -13.84
N VAL A 16 10.04 -30.87 -12.87
CA VAL A 16 10.34 -31.22 -11.48
C VAL A 16 10.60 -32.73 -11.32
N MET A 17 9.75 -33.57 -11.91
CA MET A 17 9.82 -35.02 -11.67
C MET A 17 11.14 -35.70 -12.11
N PRO A 18 11.70 -35.41 -13.30
CA PRO A 18 12.99 -35.98 -13.70
C PRO A 18 14.11 -35.60 -12.74
N LYS A 19 14.14 -34.34 -12.27
CA LYS A 19 15.17 -33.86 -11.33
C LYS A 19 15.11 -34.60 -9.99
N ILE A 20 13.90 -34.89 -9.50
CA ILE A 20 13.69 -35.73 -8.32
C ILE A 20 14.22 -37.15 -8.55
N ASN A 21 13.91 -37.74 -9.71
CA ASN A 21 14.38 -39.08 -10.07
C ASN A 21 15.90 -39.16 -10.26
N ASP A 22 16.53 -38.07 -10.71
CA ASP A 22 17.98 -37.92 -10.85
C ASP A 22 18.70 -37.71 -9.50
N GLY A 23 17.96 -37.69 -8.39
CA GLY A 23 18.50 -37.63 -7.03
C GLY A 23 18.63 -36.22 -6.45
N ALA A 24 17.96 -35.21 -7.01
CA ALA A 24 17.96 -33.87 -6.44
C ALA A 24 17.36 -33.86 -5.03
N LYS A 25 18.11 -33.33 -4.06
CA LYS A 25 17.67 -33.20 -2.66
C LYS A 25 16.87 -31.93 -2.41
N HIS A 26 17.25 -30.82 -3.04
CA HIS A 26 16.61 -29.52 -2.88
C HIS A 26 16.25 -28.94 -4.25
N LEU A 27 14.99 -28.56 -4.41
CA LEU A 27 14.46 -27.93 -5.61
C LEU A 27 13.78 -26.61 -5.27
N SER A 28 13.92 -25.62 -6.14
CA SER A 28 13.18 -24.36 -6.04
C SER A 28 12.37 -24.12 -7.30
N VAL A 29 11.06 -23.99 -7.13
CA VAL A 29 10.11 -23.64 -8.17
C VAL A 29 9.76 -22.18 -8.01
N VAL A 30 10.21 -21.36 -8.97
CA VAL A 30 9.97 -19.93 -8.99
C VAL A 30 8.91 -19.65 -10.05
N MET A 31 7.74 -19.16 -9.63
CA MET A 31 6.63 -18.84 -10.55
C MET A 31 6.13 -17.43 -10.32
N THR A 32 5.79 -16.69 -11.38
CA THR A 32 5.16 -15.36 -11.22
C THR A 32 3.86 -15.44 -10.39
N VAL A 33 3.58 -14.37 -9.62
CA VAL A 33 2.35 -14.24 -8.83
C VAL A 33 1.13 -14.39 -9.74
N GLY A 34 0.08 -15.06 -9.26
CA GLY A 34 -1.16 -15.28 -10.02
C GLY A 34 -1.14 -16.48 -10.97
N LEU A 35 0.00 -17.16 -11.14
CA LEU A 35 0.09 -18.36 -11.99
C LEU A 35 -0.40 -19.66 -11.34
N GLY A 36 -0.89 -19.60 -10.10
CA GLY A 36 -1.46 -20.77 -9.42
C GLY A 36 -0.41 -21.70 -8.80
N GLN A 37 0.63 -21.15 -8.18
CA GLN A 37 1.67 -21.90 -7.44
C GLN A 37 1.08 -22.98 -6.51
N ARG A 38 0.05 -22.61 -5.73
CA ARG A 38 -0.62 -23.52 -4.79
C ARG A 38 -1.28 -24.68 -5.51
N THR A 39 -2.03 -24.42 -6.58
CA THR A 39 -2.62 -25.45 -7.44
C THR A 39 -1.55 -26.35 -8.03
N THR A 40 -0.47 -25.79 -8.60
CA THR A 40 0.64 -26.58 -9.15
C THR A 40 1.28 -27.47 -8.08
N SER A 41 1.51 -26.95 -6.88
CA SER A 41 2.11 -27.71 -5.78
C SER A 41 1.20 -28.82 -5.23
N LEU A 42 -0.12 -28.64 -5.24
CA LEU A 42 -1.08 -29.67 -4.86
C LEU A 42 -1.07 -30.83 -5.86
N PHE A 43 -1.06 -30.51 -7.17
CA PHE A 43 -0.93 -31.54 -8.20
C PHE A 43 0.44 -32.21 -8.20
N LEU A 44 1.51 -31.49 -7.80
CA LEU A 44 2.81 -32.10 -7.53
C LEU A 44 2.71 -33.11 -6.38
N ALA A 45 2.14 -32.72 -5.23
CA ALA A 45 1.95 -33.62 -4.09
C ALA A 45 1.14 -34.87 -4.48
N LYS A 46 0.09 -34.70 -5.29
CA LYS A 46 -0.69 -35.81 -5.86
C LYS A 46 0.14 -36.73 -6.76
N LYS A 47 1.04 -36.16 -7.59
CA LYS A 47 1.94 -36.91 -8.48
C LYS A 47 3.06 -37.62 -7.73
N LEU A 48 3.48 -37.09 -6.57
CA LEU A 48 4.51 -37.68 -5.71
C LEU A 48 3.98 -38.86 -4.88
N ASP A 49 2.71 -38.83 -4.50
CA ASP A 49 2.06 -39.89 -3.72
C ASP A 49 1.72 -41.15 -4.53
N SER A 50 1.56 -41.03 -5.85
CA SER A 50 1.25 -42.18 -6.72
C SER A 50 2.39 -43.20 -6.82
N GLY A 51 3.57 -42.91 -6.25
CA GLY A 51 4.67 -43.85 -6.07
C GLY A 51 4.97 -44.13 -4.59
N GLU A 52 4.86 -45.40 -4.18
CA GLU A 52 5.36 -45.95 -2.91
C GLU A 52 5.12 -45.11 -1.63
N HIS A 53 3.88 -45.09 -1.11
CA HIS A 53 3.53 -44.66 0.27
C HIS A 53 4.30 -43.44 0.81
N ALA A 54 4.57 -42.46 -0.05
CA ALA A 54 5.48 -41.38 0.24
C ALA A 54 4.73 -40.22 0.89
N LYS A 55 4.83 -40.12 2.22
CA LYS A 55 4.20 -39.04 2.97
C LYS A 55 4.78 -37.68 2.56
N THR A 56 3.90 -36.78 2.14
CA THR A 56 4.24 -35.41 1.75
C THR A 56 3.81 -34.44 2.84
N ALA A 57 4.71 -33.57 3.29
CA ALA A 57 4.36 -32.42 4.12
C ALA A 57 4.31 -31.16 3.26
N MET A 58 3.27 -30.34 3.43
CA MET A 58 3.19 -29.01 2.84
C MET A 58 3.24 -27.97 3.96
N VAL A 59 4.26 -27.12 3.95
CA VAL A 59 4.56 -26.17 5.02
C VAL A 59 4.35 -24.75 4.51
N PHE A 60 3.55 -23.98 5.25
CA PHE A 60 3.14 -22.64 4.88
C PHE A 60 3.52 -21.64 5.97
N ARG A 61 3.99 -20.47 5.55
CA ARG A 61 4.18 -19.33 6.46
C ARG A 61 2.83 -18.78 6.96
N TYR A 62 1.89 -18.58 6.04
CA TYR A 62 0.63 -17.90 6.32
C TYR A 62 -0.51 -18.89 6.57
N LYS A 63 -1.17 -18.76 7.72
CA LYS A 63 -2.32 -19.61 8.10
C LYS A 63 -3.48 -19.53 7.11
N ALA A 64 -3.72 -18.37 6.50
CA ALA A 64 -4.74 -18.23 5.47
C ALA A 64 -4.41 -19.08 4.22
N ALA A 65 -3.16 -19.04 3.76
CA ALA A 65 -2.71 -19.85 2.63
C ALA A 65 -2.79 -21.35 2.95
N LEU A 66 -2.40 -21.75 4.16
CA LEU A 66 -2.55 -23.10 4.69
C LEU A 66 -4.01 -23.59 4.62
N MET A 67 -4.93 -22.85 5.23
CA MET A 67 -6.34 -23.23 5.34
C MET A 67 -7.02 -23.29 3.96
N GLN A 68 -6.73 -22.32 3.09
CA GLN A 68 -7.27 -22.31 1.73
C GLN A 68 -6.76 -23.50 0.91
N THR A 69 -5.45 -23.77 0.97
CA THR A 69 -4.85 -24.87 0.20
C THR A 69 -5.31 -26.23 0.72
N LYS A 70 -5.53 -26.36 2.03
CA LYS A 70 -6.11 -27.56 2.64
C LYS A 70 -7.55 -27.80 2.15
N ALA A 71 -8.39 -26.77 2.14
CA ALA A 71 -9.76 -26.87 1.61
C ALA A 71 -9.77 -27.21 0.11
N ASP A 72 -8.83 -26.68 -0.66
CA ASP A 72 -8.70 -27.00 -2.09
C ASP A 72 -8.21 -28.45 -2.30
N ALA A 73 -7.32 -28.95 -1.44
CA ALA A 73 -6.88 -30.35 -1.45
C ALA A 73 -8.03 -31.32 -1.17
N GLU A 74 -8.87 -31.02 -0.17
CA GLU A 74 -10.07 -31.80 0.16
C GLU A 74 -11.04 -31.86 -1.02
N LYS A 75 -11.29 -30.72 -1.68
CA LYS A 75 -12.14 -30.66 -2.90
C LYS A 75 -11.57 -31.45 -4.07
N LEU A 76 -10.24 -31.57 -4.15
CA LEU A 76 -9.53 -32.29 -5.22
C LEU A 76 -9.26 -33.77 -4.89
N GLY A 77 -9.68 -34.24 -3.71
CA GLY A 77 -9.44 -35.61 -3.23
C GLY A 77 -7.96 -35.92 -3.03
N ILE A 78 -7.16 -34.94 -2.59
CA ILE A 78 -5.73 -35.11 -2.32
C ILE A 78 -5.58 -35.38 -0.82
N GLU A 79 -5.51 -36.66 -0.45
CA GLU A 79 -5.39 -37.09 0.95
C GLU A 79 -3.94 -37.34 1.39
N SER A 80 -3.00 -37.26 0.46
CA SER A 80 -1.62 -37.66 0.63
C SER A 80 -0.67 -36.61 1.18
N ALA A 81 -1.17 -35.38 1.34
CA ALA A 81 -0.43 -34.26 1.88
C ALA A 81 -0.92 -33.95 3.31
N GLU A 82 0.01 -33.90 4.26
CA GLU A 82 -0.22 -33.31 5.58
C GLU A 82 0.15 -31.82 5.52
N PHE A 83 -0.70 -30.96 6.07
CA PHE A 83 -0.60 -29.49 5.95
C PHE A 83 -0.17 -28.88 7.28
N PHE A 84 0.86 -28.03 7.27
CA PHE A 84 1.43 -27.43 8.47
C PHE A 84 1.70 -25.94 8.33
N SER A 85 1.49 -25.18 9.40
CA SER A 85 2.25 -23.95 9.60
C SER A 85 3.73 -24.26 9.91
N VAL A 86 4.62 -23.27 9.74
CA VAL A 86 6.05 -23.45 10.05
C VAL A 86 6.25 -23.99 11.48
N LYS A 87 5.57 -23.39 12.47
CA LYS A 87 5.70 -23.82 13.86
C LYS A 87 5.22 -25.26 14.07
N GLU A 88 4.04 -25.60 13.55
CA GLU A 88 3.49 -26.96 13.66
C GLU A 88 4.39 -28.00 12.98
N PHE A 89 5.06 -27.63 11.88
CA PHE A 89 6.01 -28.52 11.22
C PHE A 89 7.29 -28.72 12.04
N LEU A 90 7.83 -27.66 12.63
CA LEU A 90 9.05 -27.72 13.45
C LEU A 90 8.81 -28.49 14.77
N ASP A 91 7.61 -28.40 15.32
CA ASP A 91 7.20 -29.13 16.54
C ASP A 91 6.80 -30.61 16.24
N ASN A 92 6.86 -31.04 14.97
CA ASN A 92 6.42 -32.37 14.54
C ASN A 92 7.60 -33.32 14.30
N ASP A 93 7.59 -34.46 14.99
CA ASP A 93 8.62 -35.50 14.91
C ASP A 93 8.46 -36.50 13.74
N LYS A 94 7.37 -36.42 12.98
CA LYS A 94 7.13 -37.32 11.84
C LYS A 94 8.12 -37.07 10.71
N GLU A 95 8.60 -38.15 10.09
CA GLU A 95 9.41 -38.08 8.88
C GLU A 95 8.55 -38.06 7.61
N TYR A 96 8.89 -37.13 6.71
CA TYR A 96 8.26 -36.99 5.40
C TYR A 96 9.29 -37.18 4.30
N ARG A 97 8.94 -37.93 3.26
CA ARG A 97 9.83 -38.14 2.10
C ARG A 97 9.91 -36.88 1.25
N TYR A 98 8.78 -36.18 1.12
CA TYR A 98 8.69 -34.94 0.36
C TYR A 98 8.20 -33.80 1.26
N ILE A 99 8.86 -32.65 1.18
CA ILE A 99 8.51 -31.46 1.94
C ILE A 99 8.36 -30.31 0.96
N VAL A 100 7.13 -29.82 0.78
CA VAL A 100 6.82 -28.70 -0.10
C VAL A 100 6.69 -27.44 0.73
N LEU A 101 7.48 -26.41 0.42
CA LEU A 101 7.57 -25.18 1.19
C LEU A 101 6.91 -24.03 0.41
N HIS A 102 6.13 -23.18 1.09
CA HIS A 102 5.44 -22.05 0.45
C HIS A 102 5.70 -20.73 1.18
N ASP A 103 6.17 -19.74 0.42
CA ASP A 103 6.26 -18.33 0.84
C ASP A 103 6.99 -18.10 2.18
N LEU A 104 7.98 -18.95 2.47
CA LEU A 104 8.76 -18.90 3.70
C LEU A 104 9.72 -17.71 3.72
N SER A 105 9.94 -17.14 4.91
CA SER A 105 11.01 -16.16 5.13
C SER A 105 12.39 -16.82 5.19
N THR A 106 13.47 -16.04 5.04
CA THR A 106 14.84 -16.52 5.26
C THR A 106 15.02 -17.21 6.62
N TYR A 107 14.39 -16.67 7.68
CA TYR A 107 14.47 -17.23 9.02
C TYR A 107 13.76 -18.60 9.12
N ASP A 108 12.57 -18.72 8.52
CA ASP A 108 11.82 -19.99 8.49
C ASP A 108 12.57 -21.07 7.70
N ARG A 109 13.13 -20.69 6.54
CA ARG A 109 13.92 -21.60 5.71
C ARG A 109 15.15 -22.11 6.44
N LYS A 110 15.86 -21.26 7.19
CA LYS A 110 17.02 -21.67 7.97
C LYS A 110 16.67 -22.70 9.05
N GLN A 111 15.61 -22.46 9.83
CA GLN A 111 15.16 -23.40 10.86
C GLN A 111 14.73 -24.75 10.25
N ILE A 112 14.00 -24.70 9.13
CA ILE A 112 13.58 -25.92 8.43
C ILE A 112 14.80 -26.64 7.85
N GLN A 113 15.79 -25.92 7.31
CA GLN A 113 17.04 -26.49 6.81
C GLN A 113 17.75 -27.28 7.91
N GLU A 114 17.92 -26.69 9.10
CA GLU A 114 18.51 -27.36 10.25
C GLU A 114 17.73 -28.63 10.65
N CYS A 115 16.40 -28.59 10.60
CA CYS A 115 15.53 -29.73 10.88
C CYS A 115 15.65 -30.88 9.86
N VAL A 116 15.86 -30.56 8.57
CA VAL A 116 15.84 -31.56 7.47
C VAL A 116 17.21 -31.94 6.94
N GLN A 117 18.29 -31.26 7.35
CA GLN A 117 19.64 -31.42 6.79
C GLN A 117 20.13 -32.87 6.78
N ASN A 118 19.83 -33.62 7.84
CA ASN A 118 20.25 -35.02 8.03
C ASN A 118 19.18 -36.05 7.64
N LYS A 119 18.01 -35.61 7.16
CA LYS A 119 16.91 -36.48 6.75
C LYS A 119 17.06 -36.84 5.27
N ARG A 120 16.52 -38.00 4.86
CA ARG A 120 16.44 -38.42 3.44
C ARG A 120 15.29 -37.73 2.68
N SER A 121 14.85 -36.59 3.17
CA SER A 121 13.74 -35.83 2.63
C SER A 121 14.18 -35.01 1.41
N ILE A 122 13.31 -34.94 0.42
CA ILE A 122 13.45 -34.04 -0.74
C ILE A 122 12.60 -32.82 -0.48
N THR A 123 13.20 -31.63 -0.56
CA THR A 123 12.50 -30.37 -0.33
C THR A 123 12.24 -29.65 -1.64
N ILE A 124 11.01 -29.18 -1.84
CA ILE A 124 10.61 -28.40 -3.01
C ILE A 124 10.03 -27.07 -2.53
N SER A 125 10.77 -25.98 -2.71
CA SER A 125 10.34 -24.65 -2.29
C SER A 125 9.65 -23.93 -3.44
N PHE A 126 8.41 -23.48 -3.22
CA PHE A 126 7.67 -22.62 -4.14
C PHE A 126 7.79 -21.17 -3.69
N SER A 127 8.14 -20.29 -4.63
CA SER A 127 8.26 -18.86 -4.36
C SER A 127 7.90 -18.02 -5.58
N ALA A 128 7.54 -16.77 -5.32
CA ALA A 128 7.42 -15.77 -6.37
C ALA A 128 8.73 -14.99 -6.55
N PRO A 129 9.12 -14.63 -7.78
CA PRO A 129 10.22 -13.69 -7.99
C PRO A 129 9.92 -12.38 -7.27
N GLY A 130 10.95 -11.75 -6.70
CA GLY A 130 10.77 -10.43 -6.05
C GLY A 130 10.47 -10.46 -4.56
N GLN A 131 10.02 -11.59 -3.99
CA GLN A 131 9.57 -11.65 -2.58
C GLN A 131 10.65 -11.31 -1.54
N GLU A 132 11.94 -11.31 -1.89
CA GLU A 132 13.05 -11.04 -0.95
C GLU A 132 14.12 -10.07 -1.48
N PHE A 133 13.90 -9.43 -2.64
CA PHE A 133 14.88 -8.49 -3.23
C PHE A 133 14.80 -7.08 -2.63
N VAL A 134 14.63 -6.98 -1.31
CA VAL A 134 14.73 -5.73 -0.56
C VAL A 134 15.98 -5.84 0.33
N GLY A 135 17.12 -5.50 -0.25
CA GLY A 135 18.39 -5.34 0.44
C GLY A 135 19.27 -4.36 -0.35
N ASP A 136 20.11 -3.62 0.37
CA ASP A 136 20.80 -2.38 -0.06
C ASP A 136 21.70 -2.46 -1.31
N ASN A 137 21.77 -3.59 -2.00
CA ASN A 137 22.63 -3.80 -3.16
C ASN A 137 21.89 -4.16 -4.47
N VAL A 138 20.56 -4.05 -4.52
CA VAL A 138 19.82 -4.24 -5.79
C VAL A 138 19.51 -2.89 -6.40
N ASN A 139 20.07 -2.62 -7.59
CA ASN A 139 19.76 -1.42 -8.36
C ASN A 139 18.24 -1.29 -8.55
N PRO A 140 17.58 -0.28 -7.96
CA PRO A 140 16.12 -0.14 -7.99
C PRO A 140 15.58 -0.08 -9.41
N ALA A 141 16.33 0.52 -10.35
CA ALA A 141 15.96 0.57 -11.75
C ALA A 141 16.00 -0.81 -12.43
N MET A 142 16.85 -1.74 -11.97
CA MET A 142 16.90 -3.11 -12.47
C MET A 142 15.72 -3.93 -11.93
N ASN A 143 15.35 -3.75 -10.66
CA ASN A 143 14.22 -4.44 -10.04
C ASN A 143 12.87 -3.94 -10.61
N GLN A 144 12.73 -2.62 -10.79
CA GLN A 144 11.57 -2.00 -11.43
C GLN A 144 11.46 -2.38 -12.91
N ARG A 145 12.60 -2.53 -13.62
CA ARG A 145 12.62 -3.09 -14.99
C ARG A 145 12.24 -4.56 -14.99
N LEU A 146 12.74 -5.39 -14.07
CA LEU A 146 12.45 -6.83 -13.99
C LEU A 146 10.97 -7.07 -13.69
N MET A 147 10.37 -6.31 -12.78
CA MET A 147 8.94 -6.36 -12.49
C MET A 147 8.08 -5.91 -13.69
N ALA A 148 8.43 -4.78 -14.32
CA ALA A 148 7.77 -4.32 -15.55
C ALA A 148 7.99 -5.28 -16.75
N TYR A 149 8.94 -6.20 -16.65
CA TYR A 149 9.23 -7.26 -17.61
C TYR A 149 8.42 -8.53 -17.35
N MET A 150 8.26 -8.89 -16.07
CA MET A 150 7.47 -10.04 -15.61
C MET A 150 5.97 -9.87 -15.86
N GLU A 151 5.47 -8.63 -15.87
CA GLU A 151 4.09 -8.32 -16.28
C GLU A 151 3.83 -8.46 -17.78
N LYS A 152 4.90 -8.43 -18.60
CA LYS A 152 4.81 -8.37 -20.07
C LYS A 152 5.19 -9.65 -20.78
N LEU A 153 5.75 -10.63 -20.07
CA LEU A 153 6.10 -11.93 -20.64
C LEU A 153 5.10 -13.03 -20.24
N SER A 154 5.02 -14.04 -21.12
CA SER A 154 4.35 -15.33 -20.87
C SER A 154 4.71 -15.89 -19.48
N PRO A 155 3.83 -16.66 -18.81
CA PRO A 155 4.06 -17.23 -17.47
C PRO A 155 5.49 -17.76 -17.27
N VAL A 156 6.29 -17.05 -16.48
CA VAL A 156 7.66 -17.47 -16.16
C VAL A 156 7.59 -18.49 -15.03
N VAL A 157 7.99 -19.72 -15.35
CA VAL A 157 8.16 -20.81 -14.38
C VAL A 157 9.56 -21.38 -14.52
N CYS A 158 10.36 -21.24 -13.47
CA CYS A 158 11.73 -21.73 -13.41
C CYS A 158 11.86 -22.81 -12.32
N VAL A 159 12.61 -23.87 -12.60
CA VAL A 159 12.86 -24.97 -11.67
C VAL A 159 14.36 -25.13 -11.47
N TYR A 160 14.84 -24.74 -10.31
CA TYR A 160 16.25 -24.82 -9.91
C TYR A 160 16.51 -26.05 -9.04
N VAL A 161 17.73 -26.56 -9.11
CA VAL A 161 18.25 -27.59 -8.20
C VAL A 161 19.37 -26.96 -7.39
N THR A 162 19.32 -27.13 -6.08
CA THR A 162 20.34 -26.68 -5.13
C THR A 162 20.90 -27.88 -4.37
N ASN A 163 22.16 -27.78 -3.95
CA ASN A 163 22.87 -28.85 -3.27
C ASN A 163 22.96 -28.59 -1.76
N GLU A 164 23.31 -27.37 -1.36
CA GLU A 164 23.57 -27.03 0.05
C GLU A 164 22.41 -26.27 0.71
N VAL A 165 21.60 -25.56 -0.08
CA VAL A 165 20.50 -24.71 0.43
C VAL A 165 19.14 -25.25 0.03
N LEU A 166 18.13 -25.04 0.88
CA LEU A 166 16.75 -25.44 0.58
C LEU A 166 16.10 -24.65 -0.57
N ASP A 167 16.56 -23.41 -0.76
CA ASP A 167 15.92 -22.44 -1.65
C ASP A 167 16.96 -21.64 -2.42
N ILE A 168 16.71 -21.45 -3.72
CA ILE A 168 17.57 -20.69 -4.64
C ILE A 168 17.85 -19.27 -4.17
N ARG A 169 16.93 -18.68 -3.40
CA ARG A 169 17.08 -17.33 -2.81
C ARG A 169 18.23 -17.25 -1.80
N ASP A 170 18.62 -18.38 -1.21
CA ASP A 170 19.68 -18.48 -0.22
C ASP A 170 21.03 -18.90 -0.83
N ALA A 171 21.10 -19.16 -2.14
CA ALA A 171 22.32 -19.63 -2.81
C ALA A 171 23.52 -18.68 -2.68
N LYS A 172 23.28 -17.38 -2.42
CA LYS A 172 24.34 -16.41 -2.10
C LYS A 172 25.07 -16.69 -0.78
N TYR A 173 24.48 -17.50 0.09
CA TYR A 173 25.05 -17.92 1.36
C TYR A 173 25.64 -19.34 1.30
N ALA A 174 25.54 -20.01 0.15
CA ALA A 174 26.14 -21.33 -0.11
C ALA A 174 27.60 -21.20 -0.57
N GLY A 175 28.31 -22.33 -0.68
CA GLY A 175 29.68 -22.38 -1.18
C GLY A 175 29.85 -21.77 -2.59
N GLU A 176 31.08 -21.35 -2.90
CA GLU A 176 31.42 -20.62 -4.13
C GLU A 176 30.97 -21.35 -5.42
N ALA A 177 31.02 -22.69 -5.43
CA ALA A 177 30.57 -23.51 -6.55
C ALA A 177 29.06 -23.39 -6.83
N GLU A 178 28.23 -23.29 -5.78
CA GLU A 178 26.79 -23.17 -5.90
C GLU A 178 26.39 -21.76 -6.34
N SER A 179 27.06 -20.73 -5.81
CA SER A 179 26.90 -19.36 -6.28
C SER A 179 27.23 -19.21 -7.77
N VAL A 180 28.33 -19.83 -8.24
CA VAL A 180 28.73 -19.81 -9.65
C VAL A 180 27.72 -20.53 -10.55
N TYR A 181 27.22 -21.70 -10.13
CA TYR A 181 26.20 -22.45 -10.87
C TYR A 181 24.90 -21.63 -11.02
N VAL A 182 24.41 -21.06 -9.92
CA VAL A 182 23.18 -20.25 -9.91
C VAL A 182 23.34 -18.99 -10.76
N ASN A 183 24.50 -18.34 -10.73
CA ASN A 183 24.77 -17.18 -11.58
C ASN A 183 24.78 -17.54 -13.07
N LYS A 184 25.28 -18.73 -13.44
CA LYS A 184 25.28 -19.21 -14.82
C LYS A 184 23.87 -19.53 -15.32
N GLU A 185 23.05 -20.19 -14.49
CA GLU A 185 21.63 -20.49 -14.79
C GLU A 185 20.79 -19.21 -14.88
N ASN A 186 21.02 -18.25 -13.98
CA ASN A 186 20.36 -16.94 -14.01
C ASN A 186 20.71 -16.18 -15.31
N LEU A 187 21.97 -16.22 -15.73
CA LEU A 187 22.41 -15.58 -16.98
C LEU A 187 21.79 -16.24 -18.21
N ALA A 188 21.73 -17.58 -18.25
CA ALA A 188 21.08 -18.31 -19.34
C ALA A 188 19.58 -17.98 -19.43
N THR A 189 18.89 -17.96 -18.28
CA THR A 189 17.48 -17.60 -18.17
C THR A 189 17.24 -16.15 -18.59
N ALA A 190 18.07 -15.22 -18.15
CA ALA A 190 17.98 -13.81 -18.53
C ALA A 190 18.16 -13.60 -20.05
N ASN A 191 19.11 -14.31 -20.67
CA ASN A 191 19.33 -14.25 -22.11
C ASN A 191 18.13 -14.81 -22.90
N TRP A 192 17.53 -15.91 -22.46
CA TRP A 192 16.32 -16.47 -23.06
C TRP A 192 15.12 -15.52 -22.95
N LEU A 193 14.88 -14.95 -21.76
CA LEU A 193 13.85 -13.94 -21.53
C LEU A 193 14.06 -12.68 -22.38
N GLN A 194 15.32 -12.33 -22.70
CA GLN A 194 15.64 -11.22 -23.60
C GLN A 194 15.29 -11.50 -25.06
N GLN A 195 15.46 -12.74 -25.52
CA GLN A 195 15.09 -13.15 -26.88
C GLN A 195 13.56 -13.19 -27.07
N GLU A 196 12.83 -13.79 -26.13
CA GLU A 196 11.37 -13.82 -26.12
C GLU A 196 10.75 -12.41 -26.22
N ARG A 197 11.34 -11.44 -25.52
CA ARG A 197 10.89 -10.03 -25.58
C ARG A 197 11.06 -9.41 -26.96
N ILE A 198 12.18 -9.67 -27.64
CA ILE A 198 12.39 -9.14 -28.99
C ILE A 198 11.31 -9.67 -29.92
N GLN A 199 10.95 -10.95 -29.78
CA GLN A 199 9.92 -11.59 -30.57
C GLN A 199 8.52 -11.03 -30.28
N ALA A 200 8.14 -10.92 -28.99
CA ALA A 200 6.83 -10.39 -28.60
C ALA A 200 6.63 -8.91 -28.98
N VAL A 201 7.69 -8.09 -28.90
CA VAL A 201 7.63 -6.68 -29.34
C VAL A 201 7.43 -6.60 -30.86
N ASN A 202 8.12 -7.43 -31.63
CA ASN A 202 7.96 -7.48 -33.08
C ASN A 202 6.52 -7.86 -33.48
N GLU A 203 5.94 -8.88 -32.83
CA GLU A 203 4.55 -9.31 -33.07
C GLU A 203 3.55 -8.20 -32.72
N ARG A 204 3.75 -7.52 -31.58
CA ARG A 204 2.90 -6.39 -31.16
C ARG A 204 2.93 -5.24 -32.17
N ASP A 205 4.11 -4.89 -32.67
CA ASP A 205 4.27 -3.82 -33.65
C ASP A 205 3.61 -4.17 -35.00
N GLU A 206 3.63 -5.44 -35.39
CA GLU A 206 2.88 -5.90 -36.57
C GLU A 206 1.35 -5.81 -36.37
N VAL A 207 0.85 -6.23 -35.21
CA VAL A 207 -0.58 -6.13 -34.88
C VAL A 207 -1.04 -4.68 -34.85
N LYS A 208 -0.24 -3.79 -34.26
CA LYS A 208 -0.51 -2.34 -34.23
C LYS A 208 -0.58 -1.76 -35.64
N LYS A 209 0.40 -2.08 -36.50
CA LYS A 209 0.40 -1.66 -37.92
C LYS A 209 -0.83 -2.17 -38.68
N ARG A 210 -1.31 -3.39 -38.40
CA ARG A 210 -2.56 -3.91 -38.99
C ARG A 210 -3.78 -3.12 -38.51
N ASN A 211 -3.86 -2.79 -37.22
CA ASN A 211 -4.98 -2.06 -36.67
C ASN A 211 -5.05 -0.61 -37.18
N ASP A 212 -3.90 0.07 -37.27
CA ASP A 212 -3.80 1.43 -37.82
C ASP A 212 -4.26 1.47 -39.29
N ARG A 213 -3.91 0.45 -40.08
CA ARG A 213 -4.43 0.29 -41.45
C ARG A 213 -5.95 0.13 -41.48
N LEU A 214 -6.49 -0.70 -40.58
CA LEU A 214 -7.93 -0.96 -40.50
C LEU A 214 -8.72 0.32 -40.15
N GLN A 215 -8.23 1.10 -39.19
CA GLN A 215 -8.82 2.38 -38.82
C GLN A 215 -8.77 3.40 -39.96
N ALA A 216 -7.66 3.45 -40.72
CA ALA A 216 -7.54 4.30 -41.89
C ALA A 216 -8.58 3.93 -42.98
N TYR A 217 -8.81 2.62 -43.21
CA TYR A 217 -9.85 2.14 -44.12
C TYR A 217 -11.26 2.54 -43.66
N MET A 218 -11.57 2.37 -42.38
CA MET A 218 -12.88 2.76 -41.81
C MET A 218 -13.14 4.27 -41.97
N LYS A 219 -12.12 5.10 -41.70
CA LYS A 219 -12.21 6.56 -41.85
C LYS A 219 -12.44 6.99 -43.30
N ALA A 220 -11.78 6.34 -44.26
CA ALA A 220 -11.97 6.60 -45.68
C ALA A 220 -13.38 6.22 -46.16
N ILE A 221 -13.96 5.13 -45.64
CA ILE A 221 -15.32 4.69 -45.96
C ILE A 221 -16.37 5.67 -45.42
N MET A 222 -16.20 6.18 -44.20
CA MET A 222 -17.09 7.21 -43.62
C MET A 222 -17.03 8.52 -44.41
N GLN A 223 -15.83 8.98 -44.79
CA GLN A 223 -15.67 10.20 -45.58
C GLN A 223 -16.29 10.10 -46.99
N ALA A 224 -16.28 8.90 -47.59
CA ALA A 224 -16.96 8.65 -48.86
C ALA A 224 -18.50 8.69 -48.74
N GLN A 225 -19.06 8.30 -47.58
CA GLN A 225 -20.50 8.38 -47.30
C GLN A 225 -20.97 9.83 -47.03
N ASP A 226 -20.13 10.66 -46.41
CA ASP A 226 -20.45 12.07 -46.13
C ASP A 226 -20.38 12.98 -47.38
N GLN A 227 -19.48 12.70 -48.33
CA GLN A 227 -19.39 13.45 -49.59
C GLN A 227 -20.62 13.31 -50.50
N GLN A 228 -21.44 12.28 -50.30
CA GLN A 228 -22.68 12.07 -51.06
C GLN A 228 -23.86 12.88 -50.50
N LYS A 229 -23.86 13.23 -49.20
CA LYS A 229 -24.88 14.07 -48.56
C LYS A 229 -24.66 15.58 -48.73
N ILE A 230 -23.41 16.02 -48.89
CA ILE A 230 -23.05 17.46 -48.97
C ILE A 230 -23.39 18.09 -50.33
N LYS A 231 -23.51 17.29 -51.41
CA LYS A 231 -23.89 17.81 -52.74
C LYS A 231 -25.34 18.28 -52.86
N GLU A 232 -26.24 17.83 -51.99
CA GLU A 232 -27.67 18.21 -52.03
C GLU A 232 -27.99 19.45 -51.18
N GLN A 233 -27.17 19.78 -50.16
CA GLN A 233 -27.40 20.91 -49.26
C GLN A 233 -26.74 22.22 -49.72
N ALA A 234 -25.85 22.18 -50.72
CA ALA A 234 -25.12 23.35 -51.21
C ALA A 234 -25.95 24.28 -52.12
N ALA A 235 -27.08 23.83 -52.68
CA ALA A 235 -27.94 24.65 -53.55
C ALA A 235 -28.91 25.57 -52.78
N GLU A 236 -29.19 25.29 -51.51
CA GLU A 236 -30.14 26.07 -50.69
C GLU A 236 -29.45 27.25 -49.96
N ILE A 237 -28.14 27.14 -49.71
CA ILE A 237 -27.34 28.18 -49.03
C ILE A 237 -27.04 29.37 -49.96
N GLU A 238 -27.06 29.17 -51.28
CA GLU A 238 -26.80 30.23 -52.26
C GLU A 238 -27.97 31.22 -52.39
N ARG A 239 -29.18 30.82 -51.95
CA ARG A 239 -30.38 31.68 -51.95
C ARG A 239 -30.48 32.61 -50.74
N LEU A 240 -29.82 32.26 -49.62
CA LEU A 240 -29.86 33.01 -48.35
C LEU A 240 -28.75 34.06 -48.22
N LYS A 241 -27.76 34.06 -49.12
CA LYS A 241 -26.65 35.04 -49.13
C LYS A 241 -26.99 36.38 -49.82
N ALA A 242 -28.20 36.54 -50.37
CA ALA A 242 -28.59 37.74 -51.11
C ALA A 242 -29.29 38.84 -50.28
N LEU A 243 -29.40 38.71 -48.95
CA LEU A 243 -30.35 39.55 -48.20
C LEU A 243 -29.87 40.25 -46.92
N LEU A 244 -28.57 40.44 -46.66
CA LEU A 244 -28.21 41.41 -45.61
C LEU A 244 -26.88 42.11 -45.87
N GLN A 245 -26.99 43.43 -46.03
CA GLN A 245 -25.92 44.40 -46.14
C GLN A 245 -25.00 44.36 -44.91
N ALA A 246 -23.71 44.34 -45.21
CA ALA A 246 -22.58 44.52 -44.32
C ALA A 246 -22.46 45.98 -43.86
N ASP A 247 -21.99 46.22 -42.62
CA ASP A 247 -20.58 46.60 -42.41
C ASP A 247 -20.19 47.00 -40.97
N GLU A 248 -21.09 46.92 -39.98
CA GLU A 248 -20.70 47.22 -38.56
C GLU A 248 -20.91 46.07 -37.56
N ARG A 249 -21.43 44.92 -38.00
CA ARG A 249 -21.74 43.77 -37.12
C ARG A 249 -20.60 42.75 -37.00
N ASN A 250 -19.76 42.60 -38.02
CA ASN A 250 -18.78 41.50 -38.09
C ASN A 250 -17.68 41.61 -37.05
N LYS A 251 -17.25 42.82 -36.70
CA LYS A 251 -16.17 43.03 -35.72
C LYS A 251 -16.58 42.69 -34.27
N LYS A 252 -17.87 42.81 -33.96
CA LYS A 252 -18.43 42.53 -32.62
C LYS A 252 -18.88 41.07 -32.48
N ILE A 253 -19.20 40.43 -33.60
CA ILE A 253 -19.51 38.99 -33.66
C ILE A 253 -18.22 38.18 -33.50
N GLU A 254 -17.11 38.54 -34.15
CA GLU A 254 -15.82 37.84 -33.97
C GLU A 254 -15.30 37.89 -32.53
N GLU A 255 -15.44 39.03 -31.82
CA GLU A 255 -15.07 39.13 -30.39
C GLU A 255 -15.99 38.31 -29.46
N LEU A 256 -17.28 38.22 -29.79
CA LEU A 256 -18.24 37.42 -29.02
C LEU A 256 -18.07 35.92 -29.30
N GLU A 257 -17.80 35.53 -30.54
CA GLU A 257 -17.50 34.15 -30.92
C GLU A 257 -16.19 33.66 -30.29
N ALA A 258 -15.15 34.49 -30.23
CA ALA A 258 -13.90 34.15 -29.54
C ALA A 258 -14.11 33.94 -28.03
N ARG A 259 -14.90 34.80 -27.37
CA ARG A 259 -15.26 34.64 -25.96
C ARG A 259 -16.17 33.44 -25.72
N GLU A 260 -17.07 33.14 -26.63
CA GLU A 260 -17.96 31.98 -26.54
C GLU A 260 -17.19 30.68 -26.71
N ILE A 261 -16.19 30.63 -27.60
CA ILE A 261 -15.27 29.49 -27.73
C ILE A 261 -14.47 29.28 -26.44
N GLU A 262 -13.92 30.35 -25.84
CA GLU A 262 -13.19 30.27 -24.57
C GLU A 262 -14.11 29.81 -23.42
N TYR A 263 -15.34 30.30 -23.35
CA TYR A 263 -16.34 29.85 -22.37
C TYR A 263 -16.76 28.40 -22.59
N GLN A 264 -16.93 27.98 -23.84
CA GLN A 264 -17.26 26.60 -24.23
C GLN A 264 -16.11 25.63 -23.91
N GLU A 265 -14.85 26.06 -24.04
CA GLU A 265 -13.69 25.28 -23.61
C GLU A 265 -13.61 25.16 -22.09
N GLN A 266 -13.83 26.25 -21.34
CA GLN A 266 -13.88 26.21 -19.88
C GLN A 266 -15.07 25.38 -19.37
N LEU A 267 -16.23 25.43 -20.05
CA LEU A 267 -17.37 24.57 -19.75
C LEU A 267 -17.07 23.12 -20.09
N LYS A 268 -16.47 22.80 -21.23
CA LYS A 268 -16.03 21.44 -21.57
C LYS A 268 -15.00 20.89 -20.60
N GLU A 269 -14.07 21.71 -20.10
CA GLU A 269 -13.09 21.28 -19.11
C GLU A 269 -13.76 21.02 -17.75
N LYS A 270 -14.72 21.85 -17.36
CA LYS A 270 -15.53 21.66 -16.14
C LYS A 270 -16.48 20.46 -16.26
N ASP A 271 -17.15 20.28 -17.39
CA ASP A 271 -18.04 19.16 -17.68
C ASP A 271 -17.24 17.86 -17.83
N ALA A 272 -16.01 17.90 -18.36
CA ALA A 272 -15.10 16.75 -18.35
C ALA A 272 -14.65 16.41 -16.93
N ARG A 273 -14.40 17.40 -16.07
CA ARG A 273 -14.11 17.19 -14.63
C ARG A 273 -15.31 16.65 -13.88
N ILE A 274 -16.51 17.16 -14.14
CA ILE A 274 -17.76 16.69 -13.53
C ILE A 274 -18.06 15.26 -14.03
N ALA A 275 -17.94 14.98 -15.33
CA ALA A 275 -18.11 13.63 -15.88
C ALA A 275 -17.06 12.64 -15.34
N GLN A 276 -15.83 13.10 -15.09
CA GLN A 276 -14.79 12.29 -14.45
C GLN A 276 -15.08 12.07 -12.96
N GLN A 277 -15.67 13.05 -12.27
CA GLN A 277 -16.16 12.91 -10.90
C GLN A 277 -17.39 12.01 -10.81
N ASP A 278 -18.33 12.11 -11.74
CA ASP A 278 -19.53 11.27 -11.84
C ASP A 278 -19.17 9.83 -12.24
N GLN A 279 -18.17 9.63 -13.10
CA GLN A 279 -17.59 8.31 -13.36
C GLN A 279 -16.87 7.75 -12.14
N MET A 280 -16.18 8.59 -11.36
CA MET A 280 -15.54 8.16 -10.10
C MET A 280 -16.58 7.83 -9.03
N ILE A 281 -17.69 8.58 -8.95
CA ILE A 281 -18.82 8.32 -8.05
C ILE A 281 -19.56 7.04 -8.48
N ALA A 282 -19.82 6.84 -9.78
CA ALA A 282 -20.45 5.63 -10.30
C ALA A 282 -19.55 4.40 -10.12
N PHE A 283 -18.24 4.54 -10.32
CA PHE A 283 -17.26 3.48 -10.07
C PHE A 283 -17.13 3.18 -8.57
N GLN A 284 -17.18 4.19 -7.71
CA GLN A 284 -17.25 4.01 -6.26
C GLN A 284 -18.57 3.36 -5.86
N GLN A 285 -19.70 3.73 -6.45
CA GLN A 285 -21.00 3.08 -6.23
C GLN A 285 -20.98 1.61 -6.66
N ASP A 286 -20.37 1.26 -7.78
CA ASP A 286 -20.23 -0.13 -8.25
C ASP A 286 -19.27 -0.96 -7.40
N ILE A 287 -18.14 -0.39 -6.99
CA ILE A 287 -17.19 -1.04 -6.07
C ILE A 287 -17.85 -1.25 -4.70
N LEU A 288 -18.56 -0.25 -4.18
CA LEU A 288 -19.12 -0.24 -2.82
C LEU A 288 -20.42 -1.04 -2.70
N SER A 289 -21.19 -1.18 -3.77
CA SER A 289 -22.27 -2.17 -3.88
C SER A 289 -21.74 -3.60 -3.75
N GLY A 290 -20.49 -3.84 -4.18
CA GLY A 290 -19.75 -5.09 -3.95
C GLY A 290 -19.34 -5.34 -2.49
N PHE A 291 -19.37 -4.32 -1.62
CA PHE A 291 -19.08 -4.41 -0.17
C PHE A 291 -20.35 -4.54 0.71
N GLY A 292 -21.55 -4.50 0.13
CA GLY A 292 -22.80 -4.64 0.88
C GLY A 292 -23.21 -3.41 1.70
N ILE A 293 -22.64 -2.23 1.43
CA ILE A 293 -23.04 -0.96 2.05
C ILE A 293 -24.17 -0.33 1.23
N ASP A 294 -25.25 0.08 1.89
CA ASP A 294 -26.40 0.75 1.25
C ASP A 294 -25.97 2.08 0.61
N ALA A 295 -26.36 2.28 -0.66
CA ALA A 295 -26.07 3.49 -1.42
C ALA A 295 -26.57 4.78 -0.74
N ALA A 296 -27.66 4.70 0.04
CA ALA A 296 -28.18 5.84 0.80
C ALA A 296 -27.25 6.26 1.95
N ILE A 297 -26.61 5.29 2.62
CA ILE A 297 -25.65 5.56 3.71
C ILE A 297 -24.38 6.23 3.15
N ILE A 298 -23.97 5.83 1.94
CA ILE A 298 -22.83 6.41 1.24
C ILE A 298 -23.13 7.84 0.81
N GLN A 299 -24.32 8.09 0.26
CA GLN A 299 -24.73 9.44 -0.13
C GLN A 299 -24.80 10.38 1.08
N ASP A 300 -25.40 9.94 2.19
CA ASP A 300 -25.43 10.70 3.45
C ASP A 300 -24.01 10.99 3.96
N SER A 301 -23.11 10.02 3.88
CA SER A 301 -21.70 10.19 4.25
C SER A 301 -20.99 11.23 3.39
N PHE A 302 -21.26 11.23 2.08
CA PHE A 302 -20.69 12.22 1.16
C PHE A 302 -21.23 13.63 1.45
N ASP A 303 -22.54 13.73 1.69
CA ASP A 303 -23.21 14.99 2.04
C ASP A 303 -22.63 15.56 3.34
N GLN A 304 -22.39 14.73 4.36
CA GLN A 304 -21.73 15.15 5.61
C GLN A 304 -20.31 15.70 5.37
N ILE A 305 -19.52 15.08 4.48
CA ILE A 305 -18.19 15.57 4.12
C ILE A 305 -18.29 16.92 3.38
N GLN A 306 -19.23 17.06 2.44
CA GLN A 306 -19.43 18.33 1.74
C GLN A 306 -19.87 19.45 2.68
N MET A 307 -20.79 19.16 3.62
CA MET A 307 -21.21 20.13 4.63
C MET A 307 -20.04 20.60 5.50
N ALA A 308 -19.19 19.68 5.98
CA ALA A 308 -18.00 20.02 6.75
C ALA A 308 -17.01 20.88 5.93
N ARG A 309 -16.82 20.54 4.65
CA ARG A 309 -15.97 21.32 3.73
C ARG A 309 -16.51 22.73 3.51
N VAL A 310 -17.83 22.88 3.31
CA VAL A 310 -18.48 24.18 3.13
C VAL A 310 -18.35 25.02 4.41
N SER A 311 -18.55 24.43 5.59
CA SER A 311 -18.41 25.16 6.85
C SER A 311 -16.98 25.66 7.11
N LEU A 312 -15.97 24.96 6.60
CA LEU A 312 -14.56 25.29 6.80
C LEU A 312 -13.94 26.10 5.64
N LYS A 313 -14.73 26.44 4.61
CA LYS A 313 -14.20 27.01 3.35
C LYS A 313 -13.32 28.24 3.57
N ASN A 314 -13.78 29.19 4.38
CA ASN A 314 -13.05 30.45 4.61
C ASN A 314 -11.70 30.21 5.31
N ASP A 315 -11.66 29.25 6.24
CA ASP A 315 -10.44 28.91 6.99
C ASP A 315 -9.47 28.10 6.13
N LEU A 316 -9.99 27.23 5.24
CA LEU A 316 -9.20 26.49 4.25
C LEU A 316 -8.58 27.40 3.17
N GLU A 317 -9.24 28.52 2.86
CA GLU A 317 -8.79 29.55 1.92
C GLU A 317 -7.99 30.68 2.62
N SER A 318 -7.77 30.58 3.94
CA SER A 318 -7.01 31.55 4.71
C SER A 318 -5.55 31.66 4.22
N GLY A 319 -5.02 32.89 4.25
CA GLY A 319 -3.60 33.16 4.05
C GLY A 319 -2.73 32.90 5.29
N ASP A 320 -3.36 32.59 6.43
CA ASP A 320 -2.67 32.17 7.66
C ASP A 320 -2.53 30.64 7.67
N ASP A 321 -1.29 30.16 7.54
CA ASP A 321 -0.97 28.72 7.50
C ASP A 321 -1.41 27.98 8.77
N ALA A 322 -1.41 28.62 9.95
CA ALA A 322 -1.85 27.98 11.18
C ALA A 322 -3.36 27.76 11.18
N VAL A 323 -4.13 28.76 10.75
CA VAL A 323 -5.59 28.66 10.60
C VAL A 323 -5.95 27.58 9.59
N LYS A 324 -5.26 27.57 8.45
CA LYS A 324 -5.45 26.59 7.38
C LYS A 324 -5.14 25.17 7.82
N GLU A 325 -4.07 24.97 8.58
CA GLU A 325 -3.67 23.65 9.10
C GLU A 325 -4.70 23.10 10.10
N ILE A 326 -5.26 23.96 10.96
CA ILE A 326 -6.34 23.59 11.89
C ILE A 326 -7.59 23.18 11.11
N ALA A 327 -7.99 23.96 10.10
CA ALA A 327 -9.17 23.64 9.28
C ALA A 327 -8.99 22.34 8.49
N LEU A 328 -7.80 22.10 7.94
CA LEU A 328 -7.48 20.84 7.26
C LEU A 328 -7.53 19.64 8.20
N LYS A 329 -7.02 19.78 9.43
CA LYS A 329 -7.13 18.73 10.44
C LYS A 329 -8.59 18.44 10.78
N GLN A 330 -9.42 19.46 11.00
CA GLN A 330 -10.85 19.26 11.30
C GLN A 330 -11.58 18.52 10.18
N LEU A 331 -11.27 18.84 8.92
CA LEU A 331 -11.81 18.13 7.77
C LEU A 331 -11.32 16.67 7.72
N GLN A 332 -10.03 16.44 7.96
CA GLN A 332 -9.42 15.10 8.00
C GLN A 332 -10.03 14.22 9.09
N ASP A 333 -10.25 14.78 10.29
CA ASP A 333 -10.85 14.09 11.43
C ASP A 333 -12.24 13.59 11.04
N LYS A 334 -13.04 14.48 10.43
CA LYS A 334 -14.40 14.14 10.00
C LYS A 334 -14.41 13.07 8.91
N VAL A 335 -13.51 13.16 7.92
CA VAL A 335 -13.38 12.14 6.86
C VAL A 335 -12.95 10.79 7.43
N ALA A 336 -11.95 10.76 8.31
CA ALA A 336 -11.46 9.52 8.93
C ALA A 336 -12.55 8.84 9.77
N GLU A 337 -13.33 9.59 10.55
CA GLU A 337 -14.44 9.06 11.35
C GLU A 337 -15.55 8.47 10.48
N ILE A 338 -15.94 9.15 9.40
CA ILE A 338 -16.96 8.67 8.45
C ILE A 338 -16.48 7.37 7.78
N VAL A 339 -15.27 7.37 7.22
CA VAL A 339 -14.71 6.19 6.53
C VAL A 339 -14.57 5.01 7.49
N SER A 340 -14.09 5.24 8.71
CA SER A 340 -13.99 4.18 9.72
C SER A 340 -15.35 3.59 10.07
N THR A 341 -16.40 4.41 10.19
CA THR A 341 -17.75 3.95 10.49
C THR A 341 -18.32 3.12 9.35
N LEU A 342 -18.15 3.58 8.10
CA LEU A 342 -18.58 2.86 6.90
C LEU A 342 -17.89 1.50 6.75
N THR A 343 -16.56 1.47 6.93
CA THR A 343 -15.82 0.22 6.82
C THR A 343 -16.20 -0.76 7.94
N GLN A 344 -16.42 -0.28 9.16
CA GLN A 344 -16.85 -1.14 10.27
C GLN A 344 -18.24 -1.74 10.06
N SER A 345 -19.18 -0.99 9.46
CA SER A 345 -20.51 -1.50 9.15
C SER A 345 -20.49 -2.50 7.97
N ALA A 346 -19.52 -2.38 7.06
CA ALA A 346 -19.33 -3.27 5.92
C ALA A 346 -18.59 -4.57 6.25
N LEU A 347 -17.68 -4.52 7.23
CA LEU A 347 -16.87 -5.68 7.61
C LEU A 347 -17.74 -6.74 8.29
N SER A 348 -17.63 -7.99 7.82
CA SER A 348 -18.19 -9.11 8.58
C SER A 348 -17.46 -9.24 9.92
N THR A 349 -18.13 -9.80 10.93
CA THR A 349 -17.49 -10.07 12.24
C THR A 349 -16.22 -10.92 12.10
N LYS A 350 -16.16 -11.79 11.09
CA LYS A 350 -14.99 -12.63 10.80
C LYS A 350 -13.84 -11.81 10.22
N ASP A 351 -14.12 -10.91 9.29
CA ASP A 351 -13.09 -10.07 8.65
C ASP A 351 -12.54 -9.03 9.63
N HIS A 352 -13.42 -8.43 10.44
CA HIS A 352 -13.02 -7.53 11.52
C HIS A 352 -12.04 -8.23 12.47
N LYS A 353 -12.40 -9.42 12.94
CA LYS A 353 -11.55 -10.21 13.84
C LYS A 353 -10.23 -10.64 13.17
N TYR A 354 -10.25 -10.96 11.88
CA TYR A 354 -9.03 -11.28 11.14
C TYR A 354 -8.03 -10.11 11.13
N PHE A 355 -8.50 -8.90 10.82
CA PHE A 355 -7.63 -7.72 10.80
C PHE A 355 -7.18 -7.30 12.20
N GLU A 356 -8.04 -7.46 13.21
CA GLU A 356 -7.67 -7.27 14.61
C GLU A 356 -6.57 -8.26 15.04
N ASP A 357 -6.77 -9.56 14.84
CA ASP A 357 -5.79 -10.60 15.19
C ASP A 357 -4.46 -10.39 14.45
N TYR A 358 -4.51 -9.93 13.19
CA TYR A 358 -3.32 -9.55 12.41
C TYR A 358 -2.56 -8.40 13.08
N LEU A 359 -3.25 -7.30 13.41
CA LEU A 359 -2.64 -6.12 14.03
C LEU A 359 -2.11 -6.42 15.43
N ILE A 360 -2.79 -7.29 16.19
CA ILE A 360 -2.29 -7.83 17.46
C ILE A 360 -0.99 -8.62 17.24
N GLY A 361 -0.90 -9.41 16.17
CA GLY A 361 0.32 -10.13 15.81
C GLY A 361 1.52 -9.20 15.59
N GLU A 362 1.31 -8.12 14.82
CA GLU A 362 2.38 -7.16 14.52
C GLU A 362 2.75 -6.31 15.76
N LEU A 363 1.75 -5.79 16.47
CA LEU A 363 1.95 -4.85 17.57
C LEU A 363 2.17 -5.52 18.93
N THR A 364 1.79 -6.78 19.10
CA THR A 364 1.61 -7.52 20.38
C THR A 364 0.35 -7.16 21.15
N GLU A 365 -0.18 -8.12 21.93
CA GLU A 365 -1.34 -7.91 22.81
C GLU A 365 -1.12 -6.76 23.82
N GLU A 366 0.09 -6.62 24.36
CA GLU A 366 0.40 -5.56 25.33
C GLU A 366 0.24 -4.17 24.71
N VAL A 367 0.81 -3.94 23.52
CA VAL A 367 0.71 -2.65 22.83
C VAL A 367 -0.70 -2.43 22.31
N TRP A 368 -1.33 -3.45 21.74
CA TRP A 368 -2.71 -3.35 21.28
C TRP A 368 -3.65 -2.92 22.41
N GLY A 369 -3.49 -3.50 23.61
CA GLY A 369 -4.28 -3.14 24.79
C GLY A 369 -4.12 -1.68 25.25
N ARG A 370 -3.04 -1.00 24.86
CA ARG A 370 -2.74 0.40 25.23
C ARG A 370 -3.21 1.43 24.19
N LEU A 371 -3.47 0.98 22.96
CA LEU A 371 -3.99 1.84 21.92
C LEU A 371 -5.35 2.38 22.31
N ASP A 372 -5.63 3.63 21.92
CA ASP A 372 -6.97 4.16 22.01
C ASP A 372 -7.92 3.42 21.08
N GLU A 373 -9.21 3.31 21.46
CA GLU A 373 -10.22 2.64 20.63
C GLU A 373 -10.36 3.31 19.27
N LYS A 374 -10.21 4.65 19.19
CA LYS A 374 -10.19 5.35 17.89
C LYS A 374 -9.00 4.92 17.04
N SER A 375 -7.82 4.76 17.65
CA SER A 375 -6.63 4.31 16.94
C SER A 375 -6.80 2.89 16.42
N LYS A 376 -7.30 1.96 17.24
CA LYS A 376 -7.61 0.59 16.81
C LYS A 376 -8.56 0.58 15.62
N ALA A 377 -9.64 1.36 15.69
CA ALA A 377 -10.60 1.52 14.62
C ALA A 377 -9.97 2.01 13.31
N PHE A 378 -9.12 3.05 13.38
CA PHE A 378 -8.42 3.56 12.21
C PHE A 378 -7.42 2.57 11.63
N LEU A 379 -6.66 1.84 12.46
CA LEU A 379 -5.70 0.84 12.00
C LEU A 379 -6.39 -0.35 11.32
N ILE A 380 -7.48 -0.87 11.90
CA ILE A 380 -8.29 -1.94 11.29
C ILE A 380 -8.82 -1.48 9.93
N THR A 381 -9.40 -0.28 9.89
CA THR A 381 -9.96 0.32 8.66
C THR A 381 -8.88 0.51 7.59
N ALA A 382 -7.71 1.03 7.97
CA ALA A 382 -6.60 1.23 7.05
C ALA A 382 -6.14 -0.09 6.44
N LYS A 383 -5.93 -1.12 7.27
CA LYS A 383 -5.46 -2.42 6.82
C LYS A 383 -6.50 -3.13 5.95
N SER A 384 -7.78 -3.10 6.35
CA SER A 384 -8.85 -3.73 5.57
C SER A 384 -9.04 -3.06 4.22
N ASN A 385 -9.00 -1.72 4.17
CA ASN A 385 -9.16 -0.97 2.92
C ASN A 385 -7.98 -1.23 2.00
N TYR A 386 -6.74 -1.17 2.51
CA TYR A 386 -5.55 -1.49 1.72
C TYR A 386 -5.62 -2.91 1.15
N GLU A 387 -5.83 -3.92 1.99
CA GLU A 387 -5.88 -5.33 1.58
C GLU A 387 -6.98 -5.64 0.57
N THR A 388 -8.06 -4.86 0.57
CA THR A 388 -9.14 -5.05 -0.40
C THR A 388 -8.86 -4.29 -1.69
N MET A 389 -8.37 -3.06 -1.60
CA MET A 389 -8.00 -2.24 -2.76
C MET A 389 -6.92 -2.90 -3.62
N ILE A 390 -5.90 -3.52 -3.01
CA ILE A 390 -4.82 -4.19 -3.77
C ILE A 390 -5.28 -5.45 -4.52
N LYS A 391 -6.41 -6.05 -4.11
CA LYS A 391 -6.98 -7.25 -4.75
C LYS A 391 -7.87 -6.93 -5.95
N MET A 392 -8.16 -5.64 -6.19
CA MET A 392 -8.98 -5.21 -7.33
C MET A 392 -8.16 -5.13 -8.61
N LYS A 393 -8.83 -5.35 -9.75
CA LYS A 393 -8.22 -5.47 -11.09
C LYS A 393 -7.45 -4.21 -11.52
N ASP A 394 -7.91 -3.04 -11.08
CA ASP A 394 -7.32 -1.73 -11.40
C ASP A 394 -6.64 -1.08 -10.18
N SER A 395 -6.10 -1.90 -9.27
CA SER A 395 -5.50 -1.46 -8.01
C SER A 395 -4.40 -0.40 -8.18
N GLU A 396 -3.69 -0.41 -9.32
CA GLU A 396 -2.68 0.59 -9.68
C GLU A 396 -3.24 1.96 -10.06
N THR A 397 -4.56 2.09 -10.25
CA THR A 397 -5.24 3.34 -10.62
C THR A 397 -5.91 4.03 -9.43
N PHE A 398 -5.95 3.38 -8.28
CA PHE A 398 -6.57 3.93 -7.09
C PHE A 398 -5.70 4.97 -6.40
N ASP A 399 -6.37 5.87 -5.69
CA ASP A 399 -5.75 6.75 -4.72
C ASP A 399 -5.77 6.09 -3.34
N TYR A 400 -4.58 5.85 -2.79
CA TYR A 400 -4.42 5.24 -1.47
C TYR A 400 -4.22 6.30 -0.36
N SER A 401 -4.46 7.58 -0.66
CA SER A 401 -4.34 8.67 0.31
C SER A 401 -5.18 8.44 1.58
N GLY A 402 -6.36 7.85 1.43
CA GLY A 402 -7.24 7.46 2.53
C GLY A 402 -6.64 6.39 3.47
N VAL A 403 -5.85 5.45 2.94
CA VAL A 403 -5.14 4.45 3.78
C VAL A 403 -4.09 5.15 4.63
N CYS A 404 -3.22 5.94 4.01
CA CYS A 404 -2.19 6.71 4.72
C CYS A 404 -2.80 7.68 5.74
N LEU A 405 -3.93 8.31 5.40
CA LEU A 405 -4.63 9.20 6.31
C LEU A 405 -5.07 8.46 7.58
N LEU A 406 -5.68 7.28 7.45
CA LEU A 406 -6.12 6.50 8.61
C LEU A 406 -4.94 6.05 9.50
N VAL A 407 -3.85 5.57 8.90
CA VAL A 407 -2.63 5.18 9.65
C VAL A 407 -2.05 6.38 10.40
N THR A 408 -1.91 7.52 9.72
CA THR A 408 -1.36 8.74 10.33
C THR A 408 -2.29 9.34 11.39
N LYS A 409 -3.62 9.18 11.23
CA LYS A 409 -4.61 9.57 12.24
C LYS A 409 -4.54 8.71 13.50
N ALA A 410 -4.29 7.41 13.39
CA ALA A 410 -4.02 6.58 14.56
C ALA A 410 -2.79 7.09 15.33
N LEU A 411 -1.69 7.38 14.63
CA LEU A 411 -0.50 7.97 15.26
C LEU A 411 -0.81 9.32 15.92
N GLU A 412 -1.61 10.17 15.27
CA GLU A 412 -1.98 11.47 15.83
C GLU A 412 -2.83 11.34 17.10
N VAL A 413 -3.76 10.38 17.17
CA VAL A 413 -4.53 10.09 18.40
C VAL A 413 -3.58 9.67 19.53
N GLU A 414 -2.69 8.72 19.28
CA GLU A 414 -1.75 8.24 20.30
C GLU A 414 -0.79 9.34 20.77
N THR A 415 -0.32 10.17 19.84
CA THR A 415 0.57 11.30 20.12
C THR A 415 -0.16 12.42 20.87
N THR A 416 -1.40 12.73 20.49
CA THR A 416 -2.24 13.70 21.23
C THR A 416 -2.45 13.24 22.66
N LYS A 417 -2.76 11.97 22.87
CA LYS A 417 -2.95 11.39 24.22
C LYS A 417 -1.69 11.47 25.07
N ARG A 418 -0.53 11.14 24.52
CA ARG A 418 0.72 10.96 25.27
C ARG A 418 1.63 12.18 25.31
N PHE A 419 1.81 12.89 24.20
CA PHE A 419 2.72 14.04 24.13
C PHE A 419 2.02 15.34 24.49
N PHE A 420 0.69 15.38 24.42
CA PHE A 420 -0.08 16.60 24.65
C PHE A 420 -0.99 16.52 25.88
N LEU A 421 -2.00 15.65 25.89
CA LEU A 421 -2.97 15.57 27.00
C LEU A 421 -2.33 15.17 28.32
N SER A 422 -1.54 14.10 28.31
CA SER A 422 -0.83 13.65 29.51
C SER A 422 0.19 14.67 30.01
N TYR A 423 0.82 15.41 29.09
CA TYR A 423 1.72 16.50 29.44
C TYR A 423 0.97 17.71 30.05
N LYS A 424 -0.19 18.09 29.50
CA LYS A 424 -1.10 19.08 30.11
C LYS A 424 -1.48 18.69 31.53
N ASN A 425 -1.82 17.41 31.76
CA ASN A 425 -2.16 16.89 33.07
C ASN A 425 -0.98 16.91 34.05
N TYR A 426 0.25 16.68 33.58
CA TYR A 426 1.46 16.85 34.37
C TYR A 426 1.68 18.33 34.76
N LEU A 427 1.59 19.25 33.79
CA LEU A 427 1.78 20.67 34.03
C LEU A 427 0.71 21.27 34.96
N ALA A 428 -0.53 20.82 34.85
CA ALA A 428 -1.62 21.22 35.74
C ALA A 428 -1.40 20.76 37.19
N ARG A 429 -0.74 19.62 37.40
CA ARG A 429 -0.34 19.16 38.75
C ARG A 429 0.88 19.90 39.29
N LYS A 430 1.81 20.30 38.41
CA LYS A 430 3.06 20.98 38.78
C LYS A 430 2.87 22.48 39.04
N TYR A 431 1.97 23.13 38.31
CA TYR A 431 1.81 24.59 38.30
C TYR A 431 0.37 25.03 38.55
N ASN A 432 0.22 26.00 39.46
CA ASN A 432 -1.07 26.62 39.80
C ASN A 432 -1.56 27.64 38.74
N SER A 433 -0.71 28.04 37.79
CA SER A 433 -1.04 29.04 36.75
C SER A 433 -0.49 28.64 35.39
N VAL A 434 -1.31 28.81 34.35
CA VAL A 434 -0.98 28.54 32.94
C VAL A 434 0.12 29.48 32.41
N SER A 435 0.31 30.66 33.02
CA SER A 435 1.41 31.57 32.66
C SER A 435 2.81 30.94 32.78
N ARG A 436 2.95 29.88 33.59
CA ARG A 436 4.19 29.11 33.76
C ARG A 436 4.35 27.94 32.80
N TRP A 437 3.30 27.60 32.04
CA TRP A 437 3.36 26.51 31.09
C TRP A 437 4.22 26.91 29.88
N PRO A 438 4.82 25.93 29.18
CA PRO A 438 5.52 26.19 27.93
C PRO A 438 4.65 26.98 26.96
N PHE A 439 5.26 28.00 26.30
CA PHE A 439 4.51 28.89 25.42
C PHE A 439 3.88 28.18 24.22
N THR A 440 4.42 27.03 23.81
CA THR A 440 3.92 26.20 22.71
C THR A 440 2.60 25.52 23.02
N LEU A 441 2.20 25.45 24.29
CA LEU A 441 0.91 24.91 24.74
C LEU A 441 -0.13 26.01 25.00
N ARG A 442 0.22 27.28 24.78
CA ARG A 442 -0.66 28.43 25.03
C ARG A 442 -1.14 29.04 23.72
N GLN A 443 -2.37 29.51 23.69
CA GLN A 443 -2.96 30.11 22.50
C GLN A 443 -2.30 31.45 22.17
N TRP A 444 -2.08 31.68 20.88
CA TRP A 444 -1.65 32.95 20.32
C TRP A 444 -2.87 33.72 19.84
N ASN A 445 -3.03 34.96 20.29
CA ASN A 445 -4.08 35.86 19.84
C ASN A 445 -3.48 37.21 19.47
N ARG A 446 -3.61 37.63 18.21
CA ARG A 446 -3.10 38.91 17.68
C ARG A 446 -1.63 39.20 18.05
N GLY A 447 -0.78 38.19 17.94
CA GLY A 447 0.65 38.31 18.23
C GLY A 447 1.04 38.28 19.71
N GLN A 448 0.10 38.01 20.62
CA GLN A 448 0.36 37.84 22.06
C GLN A 448 0.02 36.44 22.54
N ILE A 449 0.87 35.90 23.42
CA ILE A 449 0.61 34.64 24.11
C ILE A 449 -0.40 34.89 25.22
N THR A 450 -1.48 34.12 25.23
CA THR A 450 -2.57 34.23 26.20
C THR A 450 -2.38 33.27 27.38
N GLU A 451 -3.23 33.39 28.40
CA GLU A 451 -3.33 32.40 29.48
C GLU A 451 -4.23 31.20 29.13
N ASN A 452 -4.75 31.15 27.90
CA ASN A 452 -5.53 30.01 27.43
C ASN A 452 -4.60 28.92 26.89
N VAL A 453 -4.91 27.67 27.19
CA VAL A 453 -4.20 26.50 26.67
C VAL A 453 -4.77 26.16 25.29
N ILE A 454 -3.92 25.76 24.34
CA ILE A 454 -4.41 25.25 23.06
C ILE A 454 -5.34 24.04 23.29
N THR A 455 -6.36 23.95 22.46
CA THR A 455 -7.32 22.87 22.47
C THR A 455 -6.76 21.64 21.76
N ASP A 456 -7.38 20.48 22.01
CA ASP A 456 -6.93 19.21 21.41
C ASP A 456 -7.10 19.22 19.89
N SER A 457 -8.06 19.99 19.37
CA SER A 457 -8.24 20.23 17.94
C SER A 457 -7.10 21.05 17.32
N GLU A 458 -6.40 21.88 18.08
CA GLU A 458 -5.26 22.68 17.61
C GLU A 458 -3.91 21.91 17.62
N PHE A 459 -3.82 20.76 18.28
CA PHE A 459 -2.61 19.94 18.29
C PHE A 459 -2.54 19.02 17.07
N THR A 460 -1.47 19.08 16.27
CA THR A 460 -1.24 18.15 15.15
C THR A 460 0.08 17.41 15.32
N LEU A 461 0.35 16.42 14.48
CA LEU A 461 1.70 15.83 14.38
C LEU A 461 2.79 16.91 14.19
N GLY A 462 2.47 18.02 13.50
CA GLY A 462 3.38 19.15 13.30
C GLY A 462 3.72 19.92 14.58
N SER A 463 2.87 19.84 15.59
CA SER A 463 3.08 20.50 16.89
C SER A 463 4.09 19.77 17.77
N VAL A 464 4.38 18.49 17.51
CA VAL A 464 5.25 17.66 18.37
C VAL A 464 6.62 18.28 18.58
N VAL A 465 7.29 18.71 17.50
CA VAL A 465 8.63 19.30 17.55
C VAL A 465 8.69 20.49 18.51
N SER A 466 7.70 21.37 18.47
CA SER A 466 7.67 22.55 19.35
C SER A 466 7.26 22.19 20.78
N VAL A 467 6.36 21.23 20.98
CA VAL A 467 5.93 20.74 22.29
C VAL A 467 7.08 20.11 23.07
N ILE A 468 7.98 19.37 22.40
CA ILE A 468 9.18 18.79 23.01
C ILE A 468 10.33 19.81 23.17
N GLY A 469 10.12 21.07 22.79
CA GLY A 469 11.10 22.15 22.92
C GLY A 469 12.19 22.19 21.85
N MET A 470 11.99 21.48 20.74
CA MET A 470 12.87 21.50 19.57
C MET A 470 12.40 22.55 18.55
N LYS A 471 13.29 22.92 17.63
CA LYS A 471 13.04 23.85 16.53
C LYS A 471 13.52 23.23 15.23
N ARG A 472 12.75 23.40 14.16
CA ARG A 472 13.13 23.02 12.80
C ARG A 472 14.11 24.03 12.24
N GLU A 473 15.17 23.54 11.62
CA GLU A 473 16.14 24.33 10.87
C GLU A 473 15.82 24.22 9.39
N TYR A 474 15.80 25.35 8.70
CA TYR A 474 15.41 25.44 7.30
C TYR A 474 16.56 25.97 6.46
N ASP A 475 16.73 25.43 5.25
CA ASP A 475 17.58 26.03 4.24
C ASP A 475 16.93 27.26 3.57
N SER A 476 17.62 27.84 2.59
CA SER A 476 17.12 28.98 1.81
C SER A 476 15.87 28.68 0.99
N ASP A 477 15.62 27.41 0.70
CA ASP A 477 14.50 26.95 -0.14
C ASP A 477 13.30 26.55 0.72
N GLY A 478 13.41 26.66 2.05
CA GLY A 478 12.36 26.32 3.00
C GLY A 478 12.28 24.82 3.34
N ASN A 479 13.28 24.02 2.96
CA ASN A 479 13.34 22.60 3.33
C ASN A 479 13.95 22.44 4.72
N ILE A 480 13.47 21.43 5.46
CA ILE A 480 14.00 21.10 6.78
C ILE A 480 15.36 20.41 6.59
N VAL A 481 16.41 21.00 7.15
CA VAL A 481 17.79 20.48 7.11
C VAL A 481 18.28 19.93 8.44
N GLY A 482 17.56 20.20 9.53
CA GLY A 482 17.94 19.76 10.86
C GLY A 482 16.98 20.15 11.95
N TYR A 483 17.32 19.78 13.17
CA TYR A 483 16.58 20.09 14.37
C TYR A 483 17.56 20.57 15.45
N SER A 484 17.25 21.70 16.09
CA SER A 484 18.02 22.23 17.21
C SER A 484 17.15 22.50 18.43
N ALA A 485 17.79 22.73 19.57
CA ALA A 485 17.07 23.13 20.78
C ALA A 485 16.43 24.50 20.57
N GLY A 486 15.10 24.55 20.55
CA GLY A 486 14.36 25.80 20.35
C GLY A 486 14.30 26.64 21.62
N HIS A 487 13.71 26.07 22.67
CA HIS A 487 13.61 26.73 23.97
C HIS A 487 13.97 25.75 25.08
N MET A 488 15.14 25.96 25.72
CA MET A 488 15.69 25.04 26.71
C MET A 488 14.76 24.83 27.92
N GLY A 489 14.00 25.85 28.32
CA GLY A 489 12.99 25.71 29.37
C GLY A 489 11.87 24.73 28.97
N THR A 490 11.38 24.82 27.74
CA THR A 490 10.33 23.93 27.21
C THR A 490 10.84 22.50 27.09
N LYS A 491 12.07 22.34 26.58
CA LYS A 491 12.72 21.04 26.44
C LYS A 491 12.91 20.37 27.80
N ASN A 492 13.40 21.11 28.80
CA ASN A 492 13.59 20.57 30.15
C ASN A 492 12.25 20.21 30.82
N GLU A 493 11.20 21.02 30.64
CA GLU A 493 9.86 20.69 31.16
C GLU A 493 9.29 19.41 30.53
N PHE A 494 9.41 19.25 29.21
CA PHE A 494 8.94 18.04 28.54
C PHE A 494 9.77 16.82 28.98
N LEU A 495 11.07 16.99 29.16
CA LEU A 495 11.94 15.93 29.64
C LEU A 495 11.62 15.51 31.08
N ASP A 496 11.31 16.46 31.97
CA ASP A 496 10.85 16.14 33.31
C ASP A 496 9.53 15.36 33.28
N TYR A 497 8.57 15.80 32.47
CA TYR A 497 7.35 15.03 32.21
C TYR A 497 7.68 13.61 31.71
N ALA A 498 8.56 13.50 30.72
CA ALA A 498 8.84 12.24 30.06
C ALA A 498 9.46 11.20 31.02
N ARG A 499 10.36 11.64 31.90
CA ARG A 499 11.00 10.80 32.92
C ARG A 499 10.02 10.33 33.99
N ASN A 500 9.09 11.19 34.38
CA ASN A 500 8.18 10.91 35.49
C ASN A 500 6.96 10.10 35.03
N ASP A 501 6.38 10.44 33.89
CA ASP A 501 5.02 10.04 33.55
C ASP A 501 4.90 9.37 32.18
N LEU A 502 5.76 9.70 31.20
CA LEU A 502 5.66 9.14 29.84
C LEU A 502 6.33 7.76 29.71
N PHE A 503 7.61 7.64 30.06
CA PHE A 503 8.39 6.42 29.82
C PHE A 503 8.49 5.51 31.05
N LYS A 504 8.62 4.19 30.81
CA LYS A 504 8.80 3.16 31.84
C LYS A 504 10.12 3.32 32.63
N PHE A 505 11.05 4.11 32.12
CA PHE A 505 12.36 4.40 32.72
C PHE A 505 12.52 5.91 32.96
N SER A 506 13.38 6.26 33.92
CA SER A 506 13.61 7.65 34.34
C SER A 506 15.05 8.14 34.13
N ASP A 507 15.93 7.28 33.58
CA ASP A 507 17.30 7.68 33.22
C ASP A 507 17.26 8.78 32.16
N ARG A 508 17.93 9.91 32.45
CA ARG A 508 17.81 11.11 31.62
C ARG A 508 18.32 10.87 30.20
N ARG A 509 19.48 10.23 30.04
CA ARG A 509 20.10 10.02 28.71
C ARG A 509 19.25 9.09 27.86
N ARG A 510 18.74 8.02 28.47
CA ARG A 510 17.84 7.09 27.79
C ARG A 510 16.52 7.76 27.37
N VAL A 511 15.93 8.58 28.24
CA VAL A 511 14.72 9.34 27.89
C VAL A 511 14.99 10.34 26.77
N GLU A 512 16.09 11.08 26.82
CA GLU A 512 16.45 12.01 25.74
C GLU A 512 16.60 11.28 24.39
N ALA A 513 17.23 10.10 24.38
CA ALA A 513 17.38 9.30 23.15
C ALA A 513 16.05 8.77 22.60
N GLU A 514 15.11 8.38 23.47
CA GLU A 514 13.80 7.86 23.06
C GLU A 514 12.88 8.99 22.59
N ILE A 515 12.93 10.17 23.23
CA ILE A 515 12.26 11.37 22.69
C ILE A 515 12.78 11.69 21.29
N ASP A 516 14.11 11.63 21.10
CA ASP A 516 14.75 11.90 19.81
C ASP A 516 14.26 10.92 18.73
N LYS A 517 14.26 9.63 19.04
CA LYS A 517 13.72 8.58 18.17
C LYS A 517 12.25 8.83 17.83
N ASP A 518 11.41 9.07 18.83
CA ASP A 518 9.95 9.21 18.66
C ASP A 518 9.60 10.43 17.81
N TYR A 519 10.25 11.58 18.01
CA TYR A 519 9.91 12.76 17.21
C TYR A 519 10.40 12.64 15.77
N HIS A 520 11.55 12.01 15.50
CA HIS A 520 12.00 11.74 14.13
C HIS A 520 11.04 10.78 13.43
N PHE A 521 10.56 9.76 14.14
CA PHE A 521 9.50 8.88 13.64
C PHE A 521 8.25 9.68 13.25
N ILE A 522 7.74 10.51 14.16
CA ILE A 522 6.53 11.30 13.94
C ILE A 522 6.70 12.32 12.81
N GLU A 523 7.84 13.01 12.75
CA GLU A 523 8.14 13.98 11.68
C GLU A 523 8.22 13.30 10.32
N LYS A 524 8.85 12.13 10.24
CA LYS A 524 8.88 11.35 8.99
C LYS A 524 7.49 10.95 8.56
N VAL A 525 6.65 10.43 9.47
CA VAL A 525 5.26 10.09 9.14
C VAL A 525 4.47 11.32 8.67
N ARG A 526 4.72 12.48 9.30
CA ARG A 526 4.08 13.74 8.92
C ARG A 526 4.45 14.16 7.50
N LEU A 527 5.75 14.14 7.18
CA LEU A 527 6.29 14.64 5.91
C LEU A 527 6.04 13.68 4.75
N ASP A 528 6.27 12.39 4.96
CA ASP A 528 6.25 11.40 3.87
C ASP A 528 4.83 10.88 3.56
N TYR A 529 3.91 10.94 4.54
CA TYR A 529 2.58 10.32 4.41
C TYR A 529 1.43 11.28 4.75
N ARG A 530 1.40 11.88 5.95
CA ARG A 530 0.26 12.72 6.37
C ARG A 530 0.08 13.91 5.46
N ASN A 531 1.14 14.69 5.24
CA ASN A 531 1.07 15.91 4.44
C ASN A 531 0.72 15.63 2.97
N PRO A 532 1.34 14.64 2.30
CA PRO A 532 0.91 14.21 0.97
C PRO A 532 -0.55 13.78 0.90
N SER A 533 -1.03 12.97 1.86
CA SER A 533 -2.46 12.59 1.97
C SER A 533 -3.39 13.79 2.13
N ALA A 534 -2.91 14.87 2.74
CA ALA A 534 -3.70 16.05 3.11
C ALA A 534 -3.74 17.15 2.05
N HIS A 535 -2.63 17.36 1.33
CA HIS A 535 -2.39 18.66 0.68
C HIS A 535 -2.35 18.67 -0.84
N ARG A 536 -2.22 17.52 -1.53
CA ARG A 536 -2.31 17.31 -2.99
C ARG A 536 -1.27 16.25 -3.38
N ASP A 537 -1.75 15.04 -3.62
CA ASP A 537 -1.44 14.22 -4.79
C ASP A 537 -1.97 12.81 -4.56
N ARG A 538 -2.36 12.16 -5.64
CA ARG A 538 -2.79 10.77 -5.60
C ARG A 538 -1.65 9.92 -5.04
N LEU A 539 -1.89 9.22 -3.95
CA LEU A 539 -0.89 8.33 -3.35
C LEU A 539 -0.98 6.94 -3.99
N THR A 540 0.19 6.41 -4.33
CA THR A 540 0.33 5.11 -4.98
C THR A 540 0.18 3.96 -3.98
N ILE A 541 -0.04 2.76 -4.50
CA ILE A 541 0.01 1.52 -3.73
C ILE A 541 1.33 1.39 -2.94
N THR A 542 2.46 1.77 -3.55
CA THR A 542 3.79 1.71 -2.93
C THR A 542 3.91 2.68 -1.76
N SER A 543 3.36 3.89 -1.88
CA SER A 543 3.37 4.89 -0.81
C SER A 543 2.55 4.40 0.39
N ALA A 544 1.37 3.82 0.15
CA ALA A 544 0.52 3.30 1.20
C ALA A 544 1.08 2.04 1.87
N LYS A 545 1.67 1.14 1.07
CA LYS A 545 2.43 0.02 1.58
C LYS A 545 3.57 0.49 2.48
N GLY A 546 4.37 1.45 2.02
CA GLY A 546 5.47 2.02 2.81
C GLY A 546 4.99 2.64 4.13
N CYS A 547 3.85 3.33 4.13
CA CYS A 547 3.24 3.87 5.35
C CYS A 547 2.86 2.76 6.35
N LEU A 548 2.17 1.71 5.88
CA LEU A 548 1.80 0.55 6.71
C LEU A 548 3.05 -0.20 7.22
N GLU A 549 4.04 -0.45 6.36
CA GLU A 549 5.27 -1.14 6.73
C GLU A 549 6.12 -0.35 7.74
N TYR A 550 6.20 0.97 7.56
CA TYR A 550 6.94 1.83 8.48
C TYR A 550 6.26 1.95 9.85
N VAL A 551 4.96 2.19 9.87
CA VAL A 551 4.23 2.44 11.12
C VAL A 551 3.87 1.13 11.84
N ILE A 552 3.48 0.08 11.12
CA ILE A 552 2.83 -1.11 11.66
C ILE A 552 3.57 -2.41 11.34
N ASP A 553 3.86 -2.71 10.07
CA ASP A 553 4.10 -4.10 9.64
C ASP A 553 5.57 -4.55 9.64
N VAL A 554 6.55 -3.67 9.35
CA VAL A 554 7.96 -4.06 9.14
C VAL A 554 8.89 -3.41 10.14
N GLN A 555 8.81 -2.08 10.25
CA GLN A 555 9.63 -1.35 11.22
C GLN A 555 8.94 -1.26 12.58
N HIS A 556 7.64 -1.57 12.64
CA HIS A 556 6.84 -1.58 13.85
C HIS A 556 7.01 -0.31 14.69
N MET A 557 7.21 0.85 14.07
CA MET A 557 7.61 2.06 14.81
C MET A 557 6.57 2.47 15.85
N LEU A 558 5.28 2.24 15.58
CA LEU A 558 4.21 2.44 16.56
C LEU A 558 4.36 1.52 17.78
N LYS A 559 4.70 0.25 17.56
CA LYS A 559 4.98 -0.71 18.65
C LYS A 559 6.22 -0.30 19.43
N GLU A 560 7.30 0.08 18.77
CA GLU A 560 8.53 0.48 19.45
C GLU A 560 8.29 1.68 20.36
N MET A 561 7.62 2.71 19.84
CA MET A 561 7.24 3.91 20.59
C MET A 561 6.35 3.55 21.80
N LEU A 562 5.30 2.74 21.61
CA LEU A 562 4.35 2.42 22.69
C LEU A 562 4.88 1.42 23.71
N SER A 563 5.85 0.58 23.33
CA SER A 563 6.45 -0.43 24.21
C SER A 563 7.28 0.19 25.34
N THR A 564 7.87 1.36 25.10
CA THR A 564 8.73 2.07 26.07
C THR A 564 7.91 2.96 27.02
N MET A 565 6.67 3.29 26.67
CA MET A 565 5.80 4.21 27.42
C MET A 565 5.03 3.53 28.56
N LYS A 566 4.63 4.28 29.58
CA LYS A 566 3.85 3.81 30.74
C LYS A 566 2.36 3.67 30.45
N ILE A 567 1.87 4.46 29.49
CA ILE A 567 0.44 4.66 29.19
C ILE A 567 0.09 3.93 27.90
#